data_AF-A0A7C5Q106-F1
#
_entry.id   AF-A0A7C5Q106-F1
#
_cell.length_a   1.000
_cell.length_b   1.000
_cell.length_c   1.000
_cell.angle_alpha   90.00
_cell.angle_beta   90.00
_cell.angle_gamma   90.00
#
_symmetry.space_group_name_H-M   'P 1'
#
loop_
_entity.id
_entity.type
_entity.pdbx_description
1 polymer ?
#
loop_
_entity_poly.entity_id
_entity_poly.type
_entity_poly.pdbx_seq_one_letter_code
_entity_poly.pdbx_strand_id
1 'polypeptide(L)'
;MKFDELLQAVGDEPVFETGLLLAGHVDPADVRRQLSRWTKQKKLYRLKRGLYTLAPPYQKVKGHPFLIANRMMPASYVSLQSALAFYELIPEYVPQTTSVTGRRAGVWRTPLGQYIFRRIQPALLWGYAQQE
;
A
#
# COMPACT_ATOMS: atom_id res chain seq x y z
N MET A 1 7.40 18.44 -12.44
CA MET A 1 5.98 18.36 -12.07
C MET A 1 5.75 19.17 -10.79
N LYS A 2 4.68 19.97 -10.74
CA LYS A 2 4.23 20.65 -9.51
C LYS A 2 3.53 19.66 -8.57
N PHE A 3 3.37 20.02 -7.30
CA PHE A 3 2.66 19.15 -6.36
C PHE A 3 1.15 19.07 -6.67
N ASP A 4 0.55 20.13 -7.17
CA ASP A 4 -0.89 20.13 -7.52
C ASP A 4 -1.20 19.19 -8.70
N GLU A 5 -0.26 19.08 -9.66
CA GLU A 5 -0.33 18.09 -10.74
C GLU A 5 -0.30 16.65 -10.18
N LEU A 6 0.45 16.39 -9.11
CA LEU A 6 0.40 15.10 -8.41
C LEU A 6 -0.97 14.86 -7.78
N LEU A 7 -1.55 15.86 -7.12
CA LEU A 7 -2.87 15.74 -6.48
C LEU A 7 -3.96 15.41 -7.51
N GLN A 8 -3.88 16.03 -8.69
CA GLN A 8 -4.78 15.73 -9.80
C GLN A 8 -4.56 14.32 -10.35
N ALA A 9 -3.31 13.92 -10.57
CA ALA A 9 -2.97 12.60 -11.11
C ALA A 9 -3.35 11.44 -10.16
N VAL A 10 -3.18 11.63 -8.84
CA VAL A 10 -3.58 10.64 -7.84
C VAL A 10 -5.10 10.58 -7.68
N GLY A 11 -5.79 11.73 -7.77
CA GLY A 11 -7.24 11.77 -7.66
C GLY A 11 -7.73 11.19 -6.33
N ASP A 12 -8.63 10.21 -6.43
CA ASP A 12 -9.23 9.53 -5.27
C ASP A 12 -8.51 8.21 -4.90
N GLU A 13 -7.37 7.91 -5.54
CA GLU A 13 -6.58 6.73 -5.20
C GLU A 13 -5.95 6.87 -3.79
N PRO A 14 -6.26 5.94 -2.86
CA PRO A 14 -5.71 6.01 -1.51
C PRO A 14 -4.20 5.74 -1.46
N VAL A 15 -3.67 5.03 -2.46
CA VAL A 15 -2.26 4.66 -2.58
C VAL A 15 -1.88 4.64 -4.06
N PHE A 16 -0.71 5.17 -4.40
CA PHE A 16 -0.22 5.19 -5.77
C PHE A 16 1.23 4.68 -5.87
N GLU A 17 1.56 4.12 -7.03
CA GLU A 17 2.91 3.68 -7.36
C GLU A 17 3.71 4.78 -8.03
N THR A 18 5.04 4.71 -7.95
CA THR A 18 5.92 5.62 -8.73
C THR A 18 5.64 5.54 -10.23
N GLY A 19 5.19 4.39 -10.73
CA GLY A 19 4.81 4.20 -12.13
C GLY A 19 3.77 5.19 -12.64
N LEU A 20 2.85 5.65 -11.78
CA LEU A 20 1.85 6.68 -12.13
C LEU A 20 2.51 7.96 -12.67
N LEU A 21 3.67 8.32 -12.12
CA LEU A 21 4.41 9.54 -12.49
C LEU A 21 5.46 9.31 -13.56
N LEU A 22 5.65 8.06 -14.00
CA LEU A 22 6.56 7.70 -15.09
C LEU A 22 5.85 7.58 -16.43
N ALA A 23 4.54 7.79 -16.47
CA ALA A 23 3.79 7.84 -17.71
C ALA A 23 4.20 9.07 -18.54
N GLY A 24 4.58 8.86 -19.80
CA GLY A 24 4.98 9.91 -20.74
C GLY A 24 6.48 10.21 -20.75
N HIS A 25 6.85 11.38 -21.30
CA HIS A 25 8.25 11.80 -21.46
C HIS A 25 8.76 12.48 -20.18
N VAL A 26 9.17 11.67 -19.21
CA VAL A 26 9.66 12.13 -17.89
C VAL A 26 10.95 11.43 -17.52
N ASP A 27 11.91 12.18 -16.96
CA ASP A 27 13.15 11.62 -16.41
C ASP A 27 12.87 10.89 -15.07
N PRO A 28 13.09 9.56 -14.99
CA PRO A 28 12.88 8.79 -13.77
C PRO A 28 13.71 9.27 -12.58
N ALA A 29 14.90 9.84 -12.80
CA ALA A 29 15.74 10.37 -11.73
C ALA A 29 15.08 11.60 -11.10
N ASP A 30 14.49 12.46 -11.92
CA ASP A 30 13.79 13.64 -11.44
C ASP A 30 12.53 13.30 -10.63
N VAL A 31 11.72 12.35 -11.11
CA VAL A 31 10.54 11.85 -10.39
C VAL A 31 10.93 11.31 -9.01
N ARG A 32 12.01 10.53 -8.92
CA ARG A 32 12.51 10.01 -7.64
C ARG A 32 12.97 11.14 -6.70
N ARG A 33 13.64 12.18 -7.23
CA ARG A 33 14.03 13.36 -6.45
C ARG A 33 12.80 14.10 -5.92
N GLN A 34 11.78 14.32 -6.75
CA GLN A 34 10.54 14.98 -6.36
C GLN A 34 9.80 14.20 -5.27
N LEU A 35 9.60 12.88 -5.43
CA LEU A 35 8.97 12.02 -4.43
C LEU A 35 9.72 12.03 -3.10
N SER A 36 11.06 11.95 -3.14
CA SER A 36 11.91 12.04 -1.96
C SER A 36 11.73 13.38 -1.24
N ARG A 37 11.74 14.49 -2.00
CA ARG A 37 11.51 15.84 -1.47
C ARG A 37 10.13 15.97 -0.81
N TRP A 38 9.05 15.52 -1.45
CA TRP A 38 7.71 15.60 -0.88
C TRP A 38 7.51 14.68 0.33
N THR A 39 8.19 13.53 0.37
CA THR A 39 8.22 12.67 1.56
C THR A 39 8.92 13.37 2.72
N LYS A 40 10.07 14.03 2.49
CA LYS A 40 10.77 14.82 3.52
C LYS A 40 9.93 15.99 4.04
N GLN A 41 9.13 16.60 3.18
CA GLN A 41 8.19 17.66 3.53
C GLN A 41 6.91 17.15 4.22
N LYS A 42 6.80 15.85 4.50
CA LYS A 42 5.60 15.20 5.08
C LYS A 42 4.32 15.41 4.25
N LYS A 43 4.45 15.73 2.96
CA LYS A 43 3.32 15.81 2.02
C LYS A 43 2.89 14.42 1.53
N LEU A 44 3.82 13.47 1.55
CA LEU A 44 3.60 12.07 1.21
C LEU A 44 4.04 11.17 2.35
N TYR A 45 3.34 10.07 2.56
CA TYR A 45 3.88 8.94 3.30
C TYR A 45 4.36 7.87 2.33
N ARG A 46 5.61 7.44 2.52
CA ARG A 46 6.17 6.30 1.80
C ARG A 46 5.84 5.03 2.57
N LEU A 47 5.03 4.15 1.98
CA LEU A 47 4.60 2.89 2.62
C LEU A 47 5.64 1.78 2.42
N LYS A 48 6.18 1.69 1.21
CA LYS A 48 7.36 0.88 0.87
C LYS A 48 8.12 1.52 -0.30
N ARG A 49 9.18 0.87 -0.79
CA ARG A 49 9.85 1.34 -2.03
C ARG A 49 8.85 1.33 -3.19
N GLY A 50 8.70 2.48 -3.84
CA GLY A 50 7.85 2.65 -5.02
C GLY A 50 6.36 2.83 -4.74
N LEU A 51 5.93 2.84 -3.47
CA LEU A 51 4.52 2.91 -3.08
C LEU A 51 4.29 4.01 -2.03
N TYR A 52 3.37 4.90 -2.32
CA TYR A 52 3.15 6.15 -1.58
C TYR A 52 1.66 6.40 -1.35
N THR A 53 1.34 7.21 -0.35
CA THR A 53 0.02 7.81 -0.15
C THR A 53 0.17 9.31 0.07
N LEU A 54 -0.86 10.08 -0.25
CA LEU A 54 -0.94 11.48 0.13
C LEU A 54 -1.09 11.57 1.65
N ALA A 55 -0.28 12.41 2.31
CA ALA A 55 -0.45 12.64 3.74
C ALA A 55 -1.60 13.63 3.99
N PRO A 56 -2.27 13.60 5.16
CA PRO A 56 -3.19 14.67 5.54
C PRO A 56 -2.52 16.06 5.46
N PRO A 57 -3.24 17.11 5.01
CA PRO A 57 -4.64 17.14 4.61
C PRO A 57 -4.88 16.86 3.12
N TYR A 58 -3.86 16.42 2.37
CA TYR A 58 -3.92 16.31 0.90
C TYR A 58 -4.67 15.07 0.40
N GLN A 59 -4.90 14.09 1.27
CA GLN A 59 -5.68 12.89 0.94
C GLN A 59 -7.15 13.24 0.72
N LYS A 60 -7.73 12.79 -0.38
CA LYS A 60 -9.19 12.88 -0.62
C LYS A 60 -9.94 11.72 0.02
N VAL A 61 -9.38 10.52 -0.11
CA VAL A 61 -9.95 9.28 0.42
C VAL A 61 -8.96 8.62 1.36
N LYS A 62 -9.43 8.18 2.53
CA LYS A 62 -8.64 7.37 3.45
C LYS A 62 -8.71 5.90 3.03
N GLY A 63 -7.57 5.32 2.68
CA GLY A 63 -7.50 3.90 2.30
C GLY A 63 -7.86 2.98 3.46
N HIS A 64 -8.70 1.97 3.18
CA HIS A 64 -8.93 0.88 4.12
C HIS A 64 -7.63 0.08 4.34
N PRO A 65 -7.27 -0.34 5.56
CA PRO A 65 -6.03 -1.08 5.83
C PRO A 65 -5.87 -2.32 4.94
N PHE A 66 -6.96 -3.03 4.63
CA PHE A 66 -6.89 -4.23 3.78
C PHE A 66 -6.52 -3.91 2.33
N LEU A 67 -7.02 -2.80 1.79
CA LEU A 67 -6.63 -2.32 0.47
C LEU A 67 -5.15 -1.96 0.46
N ILE A 68 -4.68 -1.25 1.48
CA ILE A 68 -3.29 -0.86 1.60
C ILE A 68 -2.38 -2.09 1.68
N ALA A 69 -2.75 -3.10 2.47
CA ALA A 69 -2.00 -4.37 2.58
C ALA A 69 -1.84 -5.06 1.22
N ASN A 70 -2.93 -5.17 0.45
CA ASN A 70 -2.93 -5.79 -0.87
C ASN A 70 -2.06 -4.99 -1.87
N ARG A 71 -2.09 -3.65 -1.82
CA ARG A 71 -1.20 -2.79 -2.63
C ARG A 71 0.28 -2.91 -2.19
N MET A 72 0.53 -3.12 -0.90
CA MET A 72 1.88 -3.29 -0.36
C MET A 72 2.53 -4.61 -0.77
N MET A 73 1.77 -5.71 -0.82
CA MET A 73 2.28 -7.00 -1.29
C MET A 73 1.29 -7.61 -2.30
N PRO A 74 1.52 -7.39 -3.60
CA PRO A 74 0.77 -8.12 -4.63
C PRO A 74 0.92 -9.63 -4.43
N ALA A 75 -0.12 -10.39 -4.77
CA ALA A 75 -0.23 -11.83 -4.49
C ALA A 75 -0.13 -12.15 -2.98
N SER A 76 -0.90 -11.41 -2.18
CA SER A 76 -1.15 -11.72 -0.77
C SER A 76 -2.64 -11.60 -0.46
N TYR A 77 -3.07 -12.23 0.62
CA TYR A 77 -4.44 -12.17 1.11
C TYR A 77 -4.46 -11.72 2.55
N VAL A 78 -5.31 -10.74 2.87
CA VAL A 78 -5.66 -10.47 4.28
C VAL A 78 -6.24 -11.73 4.90
N SER A 79 -5.67 -12.14 6.02
CA SER A 79 -5.89 -13.47 6.61
C SER A 79 -5.63 -13.45 8.12
N LEU A 80 -5.59 -14.63 8.72
CA LEU A 80 -5.33 -14.85 10.15
C LEU A 80 -6.23 -13.96 11.02
N GLN A 81 -5.69 -13.33 12.06
CA GLN A 81 -6.45 -12.50 12.99
C GLN A 81 -7.23 -11.38 12.29
N SER A 82 -6.70 -10.80 11.21
CA SER A 82 -7.40 -9.73 10.48
C SER A 82 -8.66 -10.25 9.79
N ALA A 83 -8.63 -11.44 9.21
CA ALA A 83 -9.82 -12.04 8.61
C ALA A 83 -10.81 -12.51 9.68
N LEU A 84 -10.33 -13.15 10.76
CA LEU A 84 -11.19 -13.58 11.86
C LEU A 84 -11.94 -12.41 12.49
N ALA A 85 -11.26 -11.29 12.75
CA ALA A 85 -11.90 -10.10 13.30
C ALA A 85 -12.86 -9.44 12.30
N PHE A 86 -12.52 -9.42 11.01
CA PHE A 86 -13.41 -8.86 9.97
C PHE A 86 -14.73 -9.63 9.83
N TYR A 87 -14.68 -10.96 10.02
CA TYR A 87 -15.88 -11.82 10.03
C TYR A 87 -16.47 -12.02 11.43
N GLU A 88 -16.07 -11.21 12.42
CA GLU A 88 -16.58 -11.24 13.79
C GLU A 88 -16.44 -12.61 14.49
N LEU A 89 -15.47 -13.43 14.06
CA LEU A 89 -15.20 -14.76 14.62
C LEU A 89 -14.38 -14.71 15.92
N ILE A 90 -13.80 -13.55 16.23
CA ILE A 90 -13.05 -13.31 17.46
C ILE A 90 -13.43 -11.93 18.04
N PRO A 91 -13.53 -11.79 19.38
CA PRO A 91 -13.85 -10.52 20.03
C PRO A 91 -12.65 -9.58 20.19
N GLU A 92 -11.42 -10.08 20.02
CA GLU A 92 -10.21 -9.30 20.24
C GLU A 92 -10.05 -8.20 19.21
N TYR A 93 -9.63 -7.02 19.68
CA TYR A 93 -9.24 -5.93 18.79
C TYR A 93 -7.92 -6.27 18.06
N VAL A 94 -7.95 -6.19 16.72
CA VAL A 94 -6.81 -6.50 15.85
C VAL A 94 -6.26 -5.23 15.19
N PRO A 95 -5.31 -4.50 15.82
CA PRO A 95 -4.80 -3.23 15.29
C PRO A 95 -3.86 -3.37 14.09
N GLN A 96 -3.44 -4.59 13.75
CA GLN A 96 -2.45 -4.85 12.71
C GLN A 96 -3.11 -5.60 11.56
N THR A 97 -2.84 -5.17 10.32
CA THR A 97 -3.33 -5.92 9.15
C THR A 97 -2.36 -7.04 8.84
N THR A 98 -2.82 -8.27 8.95
CA THR A 98 -2.05 -9.47 8.70
C THR A 98 -2.51 -10.12 7.41
N SER A 99 -1.55 -10.56 6.61
CA SER A 99 -1.76 -11.21 5.33
C SER A 99 -0.87 -12.44 5.18
N VAL A 100 -1.32 -13.41 4.38
CA VAL A 100 -0.50 -14.55 3.94
C VAL A 100 -0.03 -14.33 2.51
N THR A 101 1.17 -14.79 2.18
CA THR A 101 1.76 -14.68 0.84
C THR A 101 2.71 -15.83 0.56
N GLY A 102 2.99 -16.10 -0.71
CA GLY A 102 4.01 -17.05 -1.16
C GLY A 102 5.39 -16.41 -1.23
N ARG A 103 5.42 -15.08 -1.19
CA ARG A 103 6.63 -14.25 -1.21
C ARG A 103 7.32 -14.25 0.16
N ARG A 104 8.42 -13.50 0.26
CA ARG A 104 9.17 -13.34 1.52
C ARG A 104 8.27 -12.70 2.59
N ALA A 105 8.23 -13.30 3.77
CA ALA A 105 7.58 -12.73 4.94
C ALA A 105 8.22 -11.40 5.36
N GLY A 106 7.45 -10.53 6.01
CA GLY A 106 7.97 -9.27 6.50
C GLY A 106 6.96 -8.47 7.32
N VAL A 107 7.47 -7.46 8.01
CA VAL A 107 6.66 -6.52 8.78
C VAL A 107 7.01 -5.12 8.29
N TRP A 108 5.98 -4.34 7.94
CA TRP A 108 6.11 -2.95 7.56
C TRP A 108 5.37 -2.08 8.56
N ARG A 109 6.11 -1.16 9.17
CA ARG A 109 5.55 -0.12 10.04
C ARG A 109 5.45 1.16 9.22
N THR A 110 4.24 1.65 9.05
CA THR A 110 3.96 2.86 8.25
C THR A 110 3.18 3.86 9.11
N PRO A 111 3.12 5.14 8.71
CA PRO A 111 2.24 6.12 9.35
C PRO A 111 0.76 5.74 9.33
N LEU A 112 0.34 4.82 8.46
CA LEU A 112 -1.04 4.34 8.36
C LEU A 112 -1.33 3.12 9.26
N GLY A 113 -0.31 2.53 9.90
CA GLY A 113 -0.45 1.31 10.69
C GLY A 113 0.65 0.28 10.38
N GLN A 114 0.52 -0.89 11.03
CA GLN A 114 1.44 -2.01 10.88
C GLN A 114 0.84 -3.10 10.00
N TYR A 115 1.64 -3.55 9.03
CA TYR A 115 1.28 -4.58 8.05
C TYR A 115 2.22 -5.77 8.20
N ILE A 116 1.66 -6.96 8.45
CA ILE A 116 2.40 -8.20 8.64
C ILE A 116 2.09 -9.14 7.48
N PHE A 117 3.14 -9.68 6.85
CA PHE A 117 3.02 -10.69 5.81
C PHE A 117 3.71 -11.97 6.28
N ARG A 118 2.92 -13.05 6.39
CA ARG A 118 3.40 -14.38 6.76
C ARG A 118 3.56 -15.22 5.49
N ARG A 119 4.67 -15.94 5.40
CA ARG A 119 4.93 -16.84 4.27
C ARG A 119 4.22 -18.16 4.49
N ILE A 120 3.49 -18.62 3.49
CA ILE A 120 2.99 -19.99 3.40
C ILE A 120 3.59 -20.67 2.16
N GLN A 121 3.44 -22.00 2.06
CA GLN A 121 3.86 -22.72 0.86
C GLN A 121 3.11 -22.17 -0.36
N PRO A 122 3.79 -21.84 -1.47
CA PRO A 122 3.12 -21.30 -2.67
C PRO A 122 2.00 -22.19 -3.20
N ALA A 123 2.14 -23.52 -3.07
CA ALA A 123 1.11 -24.49 -3.45
C ALA A 123 -0.20 -24.35 -2.66
N LEU A 124 -0.21 -23.63 -1.53
CA LEU A 124 -1.41 -23.34 -0.73
C LEU A 124 -2.10 -22.02 -1.14
N LEU A 125 -1.61 -21.32 -2.18
CA LEU A 125 -2.19 -20.07 -2.69
C LEU A 125 -2.97 -20.31 -3.98
N TRP A 126 -3.90 -21.26 -3.95
CA TRP A 126 -4.65 -21.73 -5.13
C TRP A 126 -5.98 -20.99 -5.37
N GLY A 127 -6.28 -19.94 -4.59
CA GLY A 127 -7.59 -19.26 -4.60
C GLY A 127 -7.70 -17.96 -5.41
N TYR A 128 -6.60 -17.39 -5.94
CA TYR A 128 -6.60 -16.12 -6.69
C TYR A 128 -6.13 -16.38 -8.10
N ALA A 129 -7.06 -16.25 -9.04
CA ALA A 129 -6.76 -16.02 -10.45
C ALA A 129 -7.08 -14.55 -10.74
N GLN A 130 -6.08 -13.78 -11.18
CA GLN A 130 -6.36 -12.50 -11.80
C GLN A 130 -6.98 -12.82 -13.17
N GLN A 131 -8.26 -12.49 -13.35
CA GLN A 131 -8.86 -12.49 -14.68
C GLN A 131 -8.53 -11.15 -15.34
N GLU A 132 -8.03 -11.22 -16.58
CA GLU A 132 -7.82 -10.06 -17.46
C GLU A 132 -9.15 -9.54 -18.01
#